data_AF-A0A9E2XCC8-F1
#
_entry.id   AF-A0A9E2XCC8-F1
#
_cell.length_a   1.000
_cell.length_b   1.000
_cell.length_c   1.000
_cell.angle_alpha   90.00
_cell.angle_beta   90.00
_cell.angle_gamma   90.00
#
_symmetry.space_group_name_H-M   'P 1'
#
loop_
_entity.id
_entity.type
_entity.pdbx_description
1 polymer ?
#
loop_
_entity_poly.entity_id
_entity_poly.type
_entity_poly.pdbx_seq_one_letter_code
_entity_poly.pdbx_strand_id
1 'polypeptide(L)' 'MPFSGLFKRLGPGIITGAADDDPSGIATYSQAGAQAGYGLLWTVVLTWPMMVAVQSVSARIGRVTGRGL' A
#
# COMPACT_ATOMS: atom_id res chain seq x y z
N MET A 1 9.99 28.18 -0.17
CA MET A 1 9.26 27.27 -1.07
C MET A 1 8.49 26.24 -0.24
N PRO A 2 7.14 26.26 -0.25
CA PRO A 2 6.31 25.46 0.66
C PRO A 2 6.29 23.95 0.34
N PHE A 3 6.78 23.53 -0.82
CA PHE A 3 6.72 22.13 -1.28
C PHE A 3 7.67 21.17 -0.53
N SER A 4 8.76 21.64 0.07
CA SER A 4 9.76 20.75 0.70
C SER A 4 9.24 20.01 1.93
N GLY A 5 8.29 20.60 2.66
CA GLY A 5 7.65 19.97 3.83
C GLY A 5 6.68 18.86 3.46
N LEU A 6 6.02 18.97 2.30
CA LEU A 6 5.05 17.98 1.82
C LEU A 6 5.76 16.69 1.37
N PHE A 7 6.82 16.80 0.58
CA PHE A 7 7.63 15.64 0.16
C PHE A 7 8.22 14.87 1.35
N LYS A 8 8.67 15.58 2.40
CA LYS A 8 9.15 14.93 3.64
C LYS A 8 8.06 14.17 4.38
N ARG A 9 6.80 14.64 4.34
CA ARG A 9 5.66 13.97 4.99
C ARG A 9 5.12 12.80 4.17
N LEU A 10 5.18 12.88 2.85
CA LEU A 10 4.74 11.83 1.93
C LEU A 10 5.76 10.69 1.78
N GLY A 11 7.05 10.96 2.01
CA GLY A 11 8.15 10.00 1.84
C GLY A 11 7.88 8.60 2.42
N PRO A 12 7.49 8.47 3.70
CA PRO A 12 7.19 7.16 4.28
C PRO A 12 6.05 6.43 3.57
N GLY A 13 4.97 7.13 3.20
CA GLY A 13 3.84 6.53 2.49
C GLY A 13 4.17 6.08 1.07
N ILE A 14 5.01 6.84 0.36
CA ILE A 14 5.49 6.45 -0.98
C ILE A 14 6.36 5.20 -0.90
N ILE A 15 7.25 5.12 0.10
CA ILE A 15 8.12 3.93 0.29
C ILE A 15 7.28 2.71 0.62
N THR A 16 6.30 2.83 1.53
CA THR A 16 5.40 1.73 1.88
C THR A 16 4.56 1.29 0.68
N GLY A 17 4.03 2.22 -0.11
CA GLY A 17 3.30 1.88 -1.34
C GLY A 17 4.17 1.15 -2.36
N ALA A 18 5.40 1.63 -2.59
CA ALA A 18 6.34 0.98 -3.49
C ALA A 18 6.78 -0.42 -3.00
N ALA A 19 6.77 -0.65 -1.70
CA ALA A 19 7.07 -1.97 -1.11
C ALA A 19 5.90 -2.96 -1.23
N ASP A 20 4.66 -2.47 -1.36
CA ASP A 20 3.46 -3.29 -1.54
C ASP A 20 3.39 -3.88 -2.97
N ASP A 21 3.94 -3.17 -3.95
CA ASP A 21 4.04 -3.59 -5.36
C ASP A 21 5.35 -4.35 -5.65
N ASP A 22 5.64 -5.38 -4.87
CA ASP A 22 6.84 -6.19 -5.02
C ASP A 22 6.74 -7.19 -6.22
N PRO A 23 7.88 -7.71 -6.73
CA PRO A 23 7.87 -8.63 -7.88
C PRO A 23 7.01 -9.88 -7.67
N SER A 24 6.87 -10.36 -6.43
CA SER A 24 6.07 -11.54 -6.12
C SER A 24 4.57 -11.26 -6.21
N GLY A 25 4.12 -10.08 -5.76
CA GLY A 25 2.76 -9.58 -5.96
C GLY A 25 2.44 -9.43 -7.45
N ILE A 26 3.32 -8.79 -8.22
CA ILE A 26 3.14 -8.63 -9.68
C ILE A 26 3.03 -9.99 -10.39
N ALA A 27 3.87 -10.97 -10.03
CA ALA A 27 3.78 -12.32 -10.59
C ALA A 27 2.45 -13.00 -10.26
N THR A 28 2.01 -12.91 -9.01
CA THR A 28 0.75 -13.50 -8.52
C THR A 28 -0.46 -12.89 -9.22
N TYR A 29 -0.55 -11.56 -9.28
CA TYR A 29 -1.67 -10.88 -9.93
C TYR A 29 -1.68 -11.11 -11.45
N SER A 30 -0.50 -11.22 -12.07
CA SER A 30 -0.38 -11.56 -13.50
C SER A 30 -0.88 -12.98 -13.79
N GLN A 31 -0.49 -13.96 -12.97
CA GLN A 31 -0.96 -15.34 -13.12
C GLN A 31 -2.47 -15.44 -12.86
N ALA A 32 -2.96 -14.79 -11.81
CA ALA A 32 -4.38 -14.74 -11.49
C ALA A 32 -5.19 -14.05 -12.61
N GLY A 33 -4.67 -12.96 -13.17
CA GLY A 33 -5.27 -12.25 -14.29
C GLY A 33 -5.30 -13.08 -15.58
N ALA A 34 -4.24 -13.86 -15.85
CA ALA A 34 -4.22 -14.77 -16.99
C ALA A 34 -5.27 -15.90 -16.89
N GLN A 35 -5.58 -16.35 -15.66
CA GLN A 35 -6.54 -17.42 -15.42
C GLN A 35 -7.99 -16.94 -15.29
N ALA A 36 -8.21 -15.81 -14.59
CA ALA A 36 -9.55 -15.32 -14.25
C ALA A 36 -9.99 -14.10 -15.08
N GLY A 37 -9.12 -13.56 -15.94
CA GLY A 37 -9.37 -12.30 -16.64
C GLY A 37 -9.72 -11.19 -15.65
N TYR A 38 -10.84 -10.52 -15.89
CA TYR A 38 -11.36 -9.47 -15.00
C TYR A 38 -12.25 -9.99 -13.85
N GLY A 39 -12.43 -11.31 -13.72
CA GLY A 39 -13.34 -11.91 -12.73
C GLY A 39 -12.98 -11.64 -11.27
N LEU A 40 -11.73 -11.21 -11.00
CA LEU A 40 -11.26 -10.86 -9.66
C LEU A 40 -11.26 -9.36 -9.36
N LEU A 41 -11.55 -8.48 -10.34
CA LEU A 41 -11.47 -7.03 -10.13
C LEU A 41 -12.39 -6.53 -9.02
N TRP A 42 -13.54 -7.17 -8.79
CA TRP A 42 -14.47 -6.77 -7.73
C TRP A 42 -13.84 -6.83 -6.33
N THR A 43 -12.81 -7.66 -6.14
CA THR A 43 -12.11 -7.81 -4.85
C THR A 43 -11.46 -6.50 -4.40
N VAL A 44 -11.14 -5.60 -5.33
CA VAL A 44 -10.56 -4.27 -5.03
C VAL A 44 -11.43 -3.47 -4.06
N VAL A 45 -12.75 -3.65 -4.11
CA VAL A 45 -13.71 -2.98 -3.22
C VAL A 45 -13.49 -3.38 -1.76
N LEU A 46 -12.99 -4.58 -1.50
CA LEU A 46 -12.69 -5.08 -0.16
C LEU A 46 -11.22 -4.89 0.20
N THR A 47 -10.30 -5.20 -0.71
CA THR A 47 -8.86 -5.21 -0.42
C THR A 47 -8.30 -3.81 -0.26
N TRP A 48 -8.76 -2.83 -1.04
CA TRP A 48 -8.30 -1.44 -0.94
C TRP A 48 -8.59 -0.79 0.42
N PRO A 49 -9.84 -0.76 0.93
CA PRO A 49 -10.09 -0.17 2.24
C PRO A 49 -9.40 -0.93 3.38
N MET A 50 -9.25 -2.25 3.26
CA MET A 50 -8.50 -3.06 4.22
C MET A 50 -7.02 -2.66 4.26
N MET A 51 -6.38 -2.52 3.10
CA MET A 51 -4.99 -2.05 2.99
C MET A 51 -4.83 -0.66 3.62
N VAL A 52 -5.72 0.28 3.31
CA VAL A 52 -5.71 1.63 3.90
C VAL A 52 -5.84 1.56 5.42
N ALA A 53 -6.74 0.72 5.95
CA ALA A 53 -6.89 0.53 7.39
C ALA A 53 -5.58 0.03 8.03
N VAL A 54 -4.97 -1.02 7.48
CA VAL A 54 -3.71 -1.58 7.97
C VAL A 54 -2.59 -0.52 7.94
N GLN A 55 -2.36 0.13 6.79
CA GLN A 55 -1.32 1.15 6.67
C GLN A 55 -1.56 2.33 7.61
N SER A 56 -2.82 2.75 7.82
CA SER A 56 -3.15 3.84 8.74
C SER A 56 -2.84 3.51 10.20
N VAL A 57 -3.10 2.26 10.62
CA VAL A 57 -2.81 1.79 11.98
C VAL A 57 -1.30 1.69 12.17
N SER A 58 -0.58 1.08 11.23
CA SER A 58 0.88 0.99 11.24
C SER A 58 1.53 2.37 11.32
N ALA A 59 1.07 3.32 10.50
CA ALA A 59 1.56 4.70 10.50
C ALA A 59 1.25 5.41 11.82
N ARG A 60 0.07 5.19 12.41
CA ARG A 60 -0.31 5.77 13.70
C ARG A 60 0.54 5.24 14.84
N ILE A 61 0.80 3.94 14.86
CA ILE A 61 1.68 3.31 15.86
C ILE A 61 3.09 3.89 15.72
N GLY A 62 3.67 3.85 14.52
CA GLY A 62 4.99 4.42 14.25
C GLY A 62 5.14 5.88 14.66
N ARG A 63 4.09 6.69 14.42
CA ARG A 63 4.05 8.10 14.84
C ARG A 63 4.00 8.29 16.35
N VAL A 64 3.30 7.42 17.08
CA VAL A 64 3.10 7.57 18.54
C VAL A 64 4.25 6.96 19.34
N THR A 65 4.73 5.78 18.95
CA THR A 65 5.76 5.04 19.68
C THR A 65 7.17 5.38 19.24
N GLY A 66 7.35 5.97 18.05
CA GLY A 66 8.65 6.14 17.41
C GLY A 66 9.30 4.82 16.99
N ARG A 67 8.55 3.71 17.00
CA ARG A 67 9.00 2.36 16.64
C ARG A 67 8.04 1.76 15.62
N GLY A 68 8.57 0.92 14.71
CA GLY A 68 7.72 0.11 13.83
C GLY A 68 6.76 -0.79 14.62
N LEU A 69 5.80 -1.36 13.90
CA LEU A 69 5.04 -2.51 14.39
C LEU A 69 5.98 -3.65 14.77
#